data_AF-A0AAN6N0H0-F1
#
_entry.id   AF-A0AAN6N0H0-F1
#
_cell.length_a   1.000
_cell.length_b   1.000
_cell.length_c   1.000
_cell.angle_alpha   90.00
_cell.angle_beta   90.00
_cell.angle_gamma   90.00
#
_symmetry.space_group_name_H-M   'P 1'
#
loop_
_entity.id
_entity.type
_entity.pdbx_description
1 polymer ?
#
loop_
_entity_poly.entity_id
_entity_poly.type
_entity_poly.pdbx_seq_one_letter_code
_entity_poly.pdbx_strand_id
1 'polypeptide(L)'
;MYAPNMPISPRTAQLFMAKIERLCRIWPESRFYYGQLGSYVRRARDTNPPVIRIVLDGVDSDNEDEPQFGNPEQFPSIVVTEGHPSPETVRHLALRYNLRPEFLIGHLNPERVLNRSRTSYELPALPSRRENIMHVRLVSLWRSNENSYDHPSTTAGGARAQADEDCWRYQGTLFESYGPGGETRFRKVHLHNRRHFTVEQVVSFSIYLLDSGRPLNTKIRHPWNAARPESDPNSVQFPSQLYAVRYNEPEPEDPLLADSERAMHPDTMHPYHPLRDLRNSESQRRQFATSPFFGLASLLSAATASWNQVLNFIEEDVAGHHHDTPSSIATSTSTSRCSTSRDPELTAGEALAQIRFNLGLIQRFQGFIQQTSSPSSSSSSSSSSSSSSSVSNPSPNPSPEILDRYNSLTKDYEYLLTRCAALSKSCESASDSLQSSVSVLATQKSMRQNAQFNALSQIAYFFLPMSLVSSILGMNVREINPGSTPCLWHFVVGSAGGSLLLYLLWVFRETLEHLVMSCVRYLDKRQDR
;
A
#
# COMPACT_ATOMS: atom_id res chain seq x y z
N MET A 1 -44.72 -9.15 -21.18
CA MET A 1 -45.30 -9.34 -19.84
C MET A 1 -44.53 -10.43 -19.13
N TYR A 2 -43.39 -10.08 -18.53
CA TYR A 2 -42.73 -10.88 -17.51
C TYR A 2 -42.55 -9.93 -16.34
N ALA A 3 -43.10 -10.28 -15.19
CA ALA A 3 -42.99 -9.48 -13.98
C ALA A 3 -41.60 -9.72 -13.35
N PRO A 4 -40.91 -8.69 -12.84
CA PRO A 4 -39.48 -8.72 -12.58
C PRO A 4 -39.28 -8.60 -11.07
N ASN A 5 -39.56 -9.70 -10.37
CA ASN A 5 -39.12 -9.96 -9.01
C ASN A 5 -39.34 -11.43 -8.63
N MET A 6 -39.08 -12.33 -9.57
CA MET A 6 -38.98 -13.74 -9.21
C MET A 6 -37.58 -14.02 -8.66
N PRO A 7 -37.46 -14.59 -7.43
CA PRO A 7 -36.20 -15.16 -6.99
C PRO A 7 -35.66 -16.06 -8.10
N ILE A 8 -34.34 -16.03 -8.32
CA ILE A 8 -33.68 -16.82 -9.37
C ILE A 8 -34.20 -18.25 -9.23
N SER A 9 -34.96 -18.71 -10.24
CA SER A 9 -35.57 -20.04 -10.13
C SER A 9 -34.46 -21.05 -9.83
N PRO A 10 -34.70 -22.08 -9.00
CA PRO A 10 -33.67 -23.05 -8.64
C PRO A 10 -32.99 -23.66 -9.88
N ARG A 11 -33.74 -23.78 -10.98
CA ARG A 11 -33.26 -24.22 -12.29
C ARG A 11 -32.33 -23.22 -12.96
N THR A 12 -32.64 -21.93 -12.90
CA THR A 12 -31.79 -20.86 -13.44
C THR A 12 -30.49 -20.74 -12.64
N ALA A 13 -30.55 -20.82 -11.32
CA ALA A 13 -29.37 -20.81 -10.44
C ALA A 13 -28.47 -22.02 -10.72
N GLN A 14 -29.03 -23.22 -10.89
CA GLN A 14 -28.27 -24.42 -11.29
C GLN A 14 -27.59 -24.27 -12.65
N LEU A 15 -28.26 -23.66 -13.64
CA LEU A 15 -27.66 -23.40 -14.95
C LEU A 15 -26.50 -22.40 -14.87
N PHE A 16 -26.65 -21.33 -14.08
CA PHE A 16 -25.55 -20.40 -13.83
C PHE A 16 -24.40 -21.08 -13.10
N MET A 17 -24.66 -21.88 -12.06
CA MET A 17 -23.64 -22.63 -11.35
C MET A 17 -22.88 -23.60 -12.26
N ALA A 18 -23.58 -24.34 -13.12
CA ALA A 18 -22.95 -25.24 -14.09
C ALA A 18 -22.08 -24.48 -15.10
N LYS A 19 -22.52 -23.28 -15.52
CA LYS A 19 -21.75 -22.42 -16.41
C LYS A 19 -20.52 -21.84 -15.72
N ILE A 20 -20.64 -21.42 -14.46
CA ILE A 20 -19.54 -20.96 -13.62
C ILE A 20 -18.52 -22.07 -13.39
N GLU A 21 -18.95 -23.29 -13.05
CA GLU A 21 -18.06 -24.45 -12.89
C GLU A 21 -17.35 -24.81 -14.19
N ARG A 22 -18.06 -24.74 -15.33
CA ARG A 22 -17.45 -24.95 -16.65
C ARG A 22 -16.41 -23.88 -16.95
N LEU A 23 -16.72 -22.60 -16.74
CA LEU A 23 -15.76 -21.50 -16.93
C LEU A 23 -14.54 -21.65 -16.01
N CYS A 24 -14.77 -22.07 -14.77
CA CYS A 24 -13.73 -22.34 -13.78
C CYS A 24 -12.80 -23.49 -14.19
N ARG A 25 -13.29 -24.49 -14.94
CA ARG A 25 -12.46 -25.56 -15.53
C ARG A 25 -11.66 -25.09 -16.74
N ILE A 26 -12.25 -24.24 -17.57
CA ILE A 26 -11.60 -23.75 -18.80
C ILE A 26 -10.52 -22.70 -18.42
N TRP A 27 -10.77 -21.88 -17.38
CA TRP A 27 -9.95 -20.73 -16.98
C TRP A 27 -9.55 -20.90 -15.50
N PRO A 28 -8.66 -21.87 -15.18
CA PRO A 28 -8.33 -22.21 -13.79
C PRO A 28 -7.68 -21.07 -13.01
N GLU A 29 -7.04 -20.12 -13.71
CA GLU A 29 -6.42 -18.94 -13.11
C GLU A 29 -7.46 -17.95 -12.54
N SER A 30 -8.68 -17.95 -13.06
CA SER A 30 -9.80 -17.11 -12.59
C SER A 30 -10.70 -17.83 -11.56
N ARG A 31 -10.25 -18.97 -11.03
CA ARG A 31 -11.01 -19.81 -10.09
C ARG A 31 -11.49 -19.05 -8.84
N PHE A 32 -10.71 -18.08 -8.36
CA PHE A 32 -11.11 -17.22 -7.25
C PHE A 32 -12.34 -16.38 -7.60
N TYR A 33 -12.32 -15.70 -8.76
CA TYR A 33 -13.44 -14.87 -9.23
C TYR A 33 -14.70 -15.71 -9.49
N TYR A 34 -14.58 -16.84 -10.17
CA TYR A 34 -15.70 -17.75 -10.40
C TYR A 34 -16.21 -18.38 -9.10
N GLY A 35 -15.34 -18.61 -8.11
CA GLY A 35 -15.72 -19.02 -6.77
C GLY A 35 -16.59 -17.99 -6.06
N GLN A 36 -16.24 -16.70 -6.18
CA GLN A 36 -17.07 -15.62 -5.65
C GLN A 36 -18.41 -15.50 -6.38
N LEU A 37 -18.41 -15.57 -7.71
CA LEU A 37 -19.63 -15.53 -8.52
C LEU A 37 -20.56 -16.71 -8.21
N GLY A 38 -19.99 -17.91 -8.01
CA GLY A 38 -20.76 -19.09 -7.60
C GLY A 38 -21.32 -18.98 -6.19
N SER A 39 -20.58 -18.36 -5.27
CA SER A 39 -21.05 -18.09 -3.92
C SER A 39 -22.21 -17.08 -3.91
N TYR A 40 -22.16 -16.07 -4.79
CA TYR A 40 -23.24 -15.12 -5.01
C TYR A 40 -24.52 -15.80 -5.52
N VAL A 41 -24.42 -16.61 -6.57
CA VAL A 41 -25.57 -17.33 -7.16
C VAL A 41 -26.20 -18.30 -6.15
N ARG A 42 -25.40 -18.91 -5.26
CA ARG A 42 -25.92 -19.78 -4.20
C ARG A 42 -26.62 -18.99 -3.08
N ARG A 43 -26.14 -17.80 -2.69
CA ARG A 43 -26.76 -16.99 -1.64
C ARG A 43 -27.97 -16.19 -2.11
N ALA A 44 -28.01 -15.75 -3.37
CA ALA A 44 -29.21 -15.16 -3.99
C ALA A 44 -30.42 -16.12 -3.99
N ARG A 45 -30.20 -17.41 -3.74
CA ARG A 45 -31.23 -18.42 -3.53
C ARG A 45 -31.82 -18.41 -2.11
N ASP A 46 -31.05 -17.98 -1.12
CA ASP A 46 -31.28 -18.28 0.30
C ASP A 46 -31.50 -17.04 1.19
N THR A 47 -31.27 -15.80 0.71
CA THR A 47 -31.41 -14.58 1.54
C THR A 47 -32.00 -13.39 0.77
N ASN A 48 -32.98 -12.70 1.37
CA ASN A 48 -33.29 -11.30 1.05
C ASN A 48 -32.09 -10.43 1.50
N PRO A 49 -31.54 -9.54 0.65
CA PRO A 49 -30.38 -8.72 1.00
C PRO A 49 -30.75 -7.67 2.06
N PRO A 50 -29.83 -7.31 2.98
CA PRO A 50 -30.04 -6.19 3.90
C PRO A 50 -30.00 -4.86 3.13
N VAL A 51 -31.03 -4.04 3.29
CA VAL A 51 -31.12 -2.66 2.77
C VAL A 51 -30.42 -1.73 3.76
N ILE A 52 -29.49 -0.90 3.28
CA ILE A 52 -28.78 0.11 4.08
C ILE A 52 -29.06 1.50 3.52
N ARG A 53 -29.42 2.39 4.44
CA ARG A 53 -29.78 3.78 4.21
C ARG A 53 -28.54 4.65 4.02
N ILE A 54 -28.50 5.39 2.91
CA ILE A 54 -27.60 6.55 2.72
C ILE A 54 -28.50 7.72 2.31
N VAL A 55 -28.80 8.60 3.26
CA VAL A 55 -29.56 9.84 3.03
C VAL A 55 -28.63 11.01 3.24
N LEU A 56 -28.40 11.79 2.18
CA LEU A 56 -27.87 13.14 2.28
C LEU A 56 -28.62 14.05 1.31
N ASP A 57 -29.89 14.33 1.61
CA ASP A 57 -30.37 15.73 1.64
C ASP A 57 -31.58 15.89 2.57
N GLY A 58 -31.74 17.09 3.13
CA GLY A 58 -32.59 17.36 4.28
C GLY A 58 -34.07 17.67 4.00
N VAL A 59 -34.81 17.65 5.12
CA VAL A 59 -36.20 18.09 5.37
C VAL A 59 -37.29 17.08 4.99
N ASP A 60 -37.78 16.42 6.05
CA ASP A 60 -39.13 15.86 6.25
C ASP A 60 -39.77 15.09 5.09
N SER A 61 -39.53 13.78 5.02
CA SER A 61 -40.47 12.86 4.38
C SER A 61 -40.48 11.51 5.07
N ASP A 62 -41.57 11.22 5.79
CA ASP A 62 -41.86 9.99 6.55
C ASP A 62 -42.12 8.75 5.66
N ASN A 63 -41.59 8.70 4.43
CA ASN A 63 -41.74 7.55 3.54
C ASN A 63 -40.37 7.06 3.07
N GLU A 64 -39.86 6.05 3.76
CA GLU A 64 -38.58 5.38 3.53
C GLU A 64 -38.82 4.05 2.79
N ASP A 65 -38.11 3.83 1.67
CA ASP A 65 -37.47 2.55 1.29
C ASP A 65 -37.11 2.50 -0.20
N GLU A 66 -36.05 3.22 -0.54
CA GLU A 66 -35.01 2.96 -1.55
C GLU A 66 -33.92 4.01 -1.23
N PRO A 67 -32.61 3.81 -1.47
CA PRO A 67 -31.68 4.93 -1.43
C PRO A 67 -32.10 5.94 -2.51
N GLN A 68 -32.89 6.93 -2.11
CA GLN A 68 -33.39 7.96 -3.00
C GLN A 68 -32.23 8.88 -3.37
N PHE A 69 -31.62 8.52 -4.48
CA PHE A 69 -30.66 9.35 -5.17
C PHE A 69 -31.44 10.37 -5.99
N GLY A 70 -31.26 11.66 -5.68
CA GLY A 70 -31.88 12.76 -6.41
C GLY A 70 -31.73 12.59 -7.92
N ASN A 71 -32.75 13.00 -8.69
CA ASN A 71 -32.74 12.86 -10.14
C ASN A 71 -31.54 13.65 -10.73
N PRO A 72 -30.57 13.00 -11.40
CA PRO A 72 -29.38 13.67 -11.94
C PRO A 72 -29.71 14.77 -12.95
N GLU A 73 -30.92 14.74 -13.54
CA GLU A 73 -31.36 15.72 -14.53
C GLU A 73 -31.87 17.04 -13.95
N GLN A 74 -32.14 17.10 -12.63
CA GLN A 74 -32.83 18.26 -12.04
C GLN A 74 -31.86 19.27 -11.41
N PHE A 75 -30.79 18.84 -10.74
CA PHE A 75 -29.86 19.73 -10.03
C PHE A 75 -28.47 19.09 -9.88
N PRO A 76 -27.39 19.91 -9.70
CA PRO A 76 -26.09 19.39 -9.27
C PRO A 76 -26.26 18.68 -7.92
N SER A 77 -26.09 17.36 -7.92
CA SER A 77 -26.22 16.51 -6.73
C SER A 77 -24.86 15.94 -6.33
N ILE A 78 -24.62 15.84 -5.02
CA ILE A 78 -23.49 15.09 -4.48
C ILE A 78 -24.05 13.82 -3.86
N VAL A 79 -23.58 12.68 -4.33
CA VAL A 79 -23.80 11.41 -3.64
C VAL A 79 -22.52 11.02 -2.93
N VAL A 80 -22.64 10.80 -1.62
CA VAL A 80 -21.54 10.27 -0.82
C VAL A 80 -21.93 8.92 -0.28
N THR A 81 -21.11 7.92 -0.63
CA THR A 81 -21.23 6.58 -0.07
C THR A 81 -20.06 6.31 0.85
N GLU A 82 -20.36 6.07 2.12
CA GLU A 82 -19.37 5.69 3.13
C GLU A 82 -19.30 4.17 3.29
N GLY A 83 -18.13 3.68 3.71
CA GLY A 83 -17.90 2.26 3.97
C GLY A 83 -17.74 1.39 2.73
N HIS A 84 -17.90 0.08 2.92
CA HIS A 84 -17.88 -0.93 1.86
C HIS A 84 -19.27 -0.98 1.20
N PRO A 85 -19.43 -0.48 -0.04
CA PRO A 85 -20.71 -0.54 -0.71
C PRO A 85 -21.00 -2.00 -1.10
N SER A 86 -22.24 -2.43 -0.87
CA SER A 86 -22.69 -3.74 -1.35
C SER A 86 -22.64 -3.80 -2.89
N PRO A 87 -22.51 -4.98 -3.51
CA PRO A 87 -22.58 -5.11 -4.96
C PRO A 87 -23.87 -4.53 -5.55
N GLU A 88 -24.98 -4.65 -4.83
CA GLU A 88 -26.28 -4.08 -5.18
C GLU A 88 -26.22 -2.54 -5.16
N THR A 89 -25.65 -1.94 -4.11
CA THR A 89 -25.43 -0.48 -4.04
C THR A 89 -24.54 0.00 -5.19
N VAL A 90 -23.45 -0.72 -5.47
CA VAL A 90 -22.55 -0.40 -6.58
C VAL A 90 -23.28 -0.47 -7.92
N ARG A 91 -24.07 -1.52 -8.15
CA ARG A 91 -24.90 -1.66 -9.37
C ARG A 91 -25.90 -0.53 -9.49
N HIS A 92 -26.60 -0.20 -8.40
CA HIS A 92 -27.60 0.85 -8.39
C HIS A 92 -26.98 2.21 -8.72
N LEU A 93 -25.86 2.56 -8.06
CA LEU A 93 -25.11 3.78 -8.37
C LEU A 93 -24.62 3.80 -9.83
N ALA A 94 -24.13 2.66 -10.33
CA ALA A 94 -23.65 2.55 -11.70
C ALA A 94 -24.77 2.80 -12.72
N LEU A 95 -25.94 2.19 -12.53
CA LEU A 95 -27.08 2.37 -13.41
C LEU A 95 -27.65 3.79 -13.30
N ARG A 96 -27.84 4.28 -12.08
CA ARG A 96 -28.44 5.59 -11.81
C ARG A 96 -27.62 6.76 -12.33
N TYR A 97 -26.30 6.69 -12.19
CA TYR A 97 -25.37 7.77 -12.57
C TYR A 97 -24.55 7.45 -13.82
N ASN A 98 -24.89 6.37 -14.52
CA ASN A 98 -24.12 5.86 -15.67
C ASN A 98 -22.61 5.77 -15.38
N LEU A 99 -22.26 5.26 -14.19
CA LEU A 99 -20.86 5.25 -13.75
C LEU A 99 -20.04 4.29 -14.60
N ARG A 100 -18.89 4.79 -15.07
CA ARG A 100 -17.92 3.94 -15.76
C ARG A 100 -17.42 2.83 -14.83
N PRO A 101 -17.33 1.56 -15.28
CA PRO A 101 -16.78 0.48 -14.47
C PRO A 101 -15.39 0.80 -13.91
N GLU A 102 -14.57 1.55 -14.65
CA GLU A 102 -13.22 1.97 -14.24
C GLU A 102 -13.23 2.80 -12.94
N PHE A 103 -14.27 3.60 -12.72
CA PHE A 103 -14.46 4.37 -11.49
C PHE A 103 -14.59 3.44 -10.28
N LEU A 104 -15.44 2.42 -10.42
CA LEU A 104 -15.72 1.43 -9.38
C LEU A 104 -14.54 0.49 -9.16
N ILE A 105 -13.87 0.08 -10.24
CA ILE A 105 -12.69 -0.80 -10.20
C ILE A 105 -11.50 -0.09 -9.53
N GLY A 106 -11.35 1.23 -9.72
CA GLY A 106 -10.36 2.02 -8.97
C GLY A 106 -10.54 1.86 -7.46
N HIS A 107 -11.78 1.73 -7.01
CA HIS A 107 -12.12 1.41 -5.63
C HIS A 107 -12.01 -0.08 -5.27
N LEU A 108 -11.72 -1.01 -6.16
CA LEU A 108 -11.49 -2.41 -5.78
C LEU A 108 -10.01 -2.70 -5.48
N ASN A 109 -9.10 -1.84 -5.95
CA ASN A 109 -7.65 -2.04 -5.91
C ASN A 109 -7.27 -3.45 -6.41
N PRO A 110 -7.51 -3.74 -7.70
CA PRO A 110 -7.33 -5.07 -8.27
C PRO A 110 -5.92 -5.61 -8.07
N GLU A 111 -4.88 -4.76 -7.95
CA GLU A 111 -3.52 -5.20 -7.64
C GLU A 111 -3.44 -6.01 -6.34
N ARG A 112 -4.23 -5.68 -5.32
CA ARG A 112 -4.25 -6.44 -4.05
C ARG A 112 -5.02 -7.74 -4.13
N VAL A 113 -6.06 -7.79 -4.96
CA VAL A 113 -6.97 -8.93 -5.07
C VAL A 113 -6.46 -9.94 -6.13
N LEU A 114 -5.83 -9.44 -7.20
CA LEU A 114 -5.44 -10.20 -8.38
C LEU A 114 -3.94 -10.53 -8.44
N ASN A 115 -3.11 -10.05 -7.50
CA ASN A 115 -1.66 -10.34 -7.48
C ASN A 115 -1.30 -11.84 -7.37
N ARG A 116 -2.27 -12.76 -7.22
CA ARG A 116 -2.05 -14.21 -7.29
C ARG A 116 -2.21 -14.81 -8.69
N SER A 117 -2.77 -14.09 -9.67
CA SER A 117 -2.87 -14.56 -11.05
C SER A 117 -2.53 -13.41 -12.01
N ARG A 118 -1.45 -13.56 -12.78
CA ARG A 118 -0.96 -12.60 -13.79
C ARG A 118 -1.96 -12.30 -14.93
N THR A 119 -3.22 -12.71 -14.82
CA THR A 119 -4.25 -12.56 -15.87
C THR A 119 -4.89 -11.18 -15.94
N SER A 120 -4.46 -10.21 -15.13
CA SER A 120 -5.08 -8.87 -15.08
C SER A 120 -4.65 -7.95 -16.24
N TYR A 121 -4.45 -8.48 -17.45
CA TYR A 121 -4.20 -7.67 -18.65
C TYR A 121 -5.45 -6.88 -19.09
N GLU A 122 -6.62 -7.21 -18.54
CA GLU A 122 -7.91 -6.60 -18.89
C GLU A 122 -8.18 -5.27 -18.15
N LEU A 123 -7.35 -4.90 -17.17
CA LEU A 123 -7.48 -3.68 -16.36
C LEU A 123 -6.09 -3.18 -15.94
N PRO A 124 -5.68 -1.93 -16.23
CA PRO A 124 -6.49 -0.76 -16.56
C PRO A 124 -6.84 -0.51 -18.04
N ALA A 125 -7.96 0.18 -18.25
CA ALA A 125 -8.16 1.00 -19.44
C ALA A 125 -6.99 1.99 -19.65
N LEU A 126 -6.75 2.40 -20.90
CA LEU A 126 -5.75 3.40 -21.26
C LEU A 126 -5.84 4.64 -20.34
N PRO A 127 -4.70 5.29 -20.00
CA PRO A 127 -4.71 6.50 -19.17
C PRO A 127 -5.70 7.56 -19.65
N SER A 128 -5.87 7.68 -20.97
CA SER A 128 -6.84 8.59 -21.60
C SER A 128 -8.31 8.33 -21.22
N ARG A 129 -8.67 7.10 -20.84
CA ARG A 129 -10.02 6.77 -20.38
C ARG A 129 -10.26 7.09 -18.90
N ARG A 130 -9.20 7.34 -18.14
CA ARG A 130 -9.24 7.70 -16.71
C ARG A 130 -9.14 9.21 -16.47
N GLU A 131 -8.98 10.02 -17.52
CA GLU A 131 -8.79 11.48 -17.41
C GLU A 131 -9.94 12.18 -16.67
N ASN A 132 -11.14 11.59 -16.65
CA ASN A 132 -12.30 12.13 -15.94
C ASN A 132 -12.50 11.54 -14.53
N ILE A 133 -11.55 10.76 -14.02
CA ILE A 133 -11.61 10.17 -12.67
C ILE A 133 -10.46 10.73 -11.85
N MET A 134 -10.80 11.50 -10.81
CA MET A 134 -9.85 12.04 -9.86
C MET A 134 -9.87 11.20 -8.59
N HIS A 135 -8.70 10.71 -8.17
CA HIS A 135 -8.55 10.00 -6.89
C HIS A 135 -7.88 10.91 -5.87
N VAL A 136 -8.62 11.28 -4.83
CA VAL A 136 -8.10 12.03 -3.68
C VAL A 136 -7.83 11.04 -2.55
N ARG A 137 -6.59 11.01 -2.08
CA ARG A 137 -6.18 10.16 -0.95
C ARG A 137 -6.20 10.97 0.33
N LEU A 138 -6.89 10.44 1.33
CA LEU A 138 -6.94 10.96 2.69
C LEU A 138 -6.15 10.02 3.59
N VAL A 139 -5.36 10.57 4.50
CA VAL A 139 -4.61 9.75 5.46
C VAL A 139 -4.88 10.20 6.88
N SER A 140 -5.34 9.28 7.71
CA SER A 140 -5.57 9.54 9.12
C SER A 140 -4.41 8.94 9.94
N LEU A 141 -3.80 9.74 10.80
CA LEU A 141 -2.79 9.28 11.75
C LEU A 141 -3.50 8.84 13.04
N TRP A 142 -3.23 7.62 13.47
CA TRP A 142 -3.83 7.01 14.64
C TRP A 142 -2.77 6.66 15.66
N ARG A 143 -3.19 6.67 16.94
CA ARG A 143 -2.41 6.18 18.06
C ARG A 143 -3.03 4.92 18.61
N SER A 144 -2.25 3.84 18.71
CA SER A 144 -2.61 2.62 19.41
C SER A 144 -2.54 2.85 20.92
N ASN A 145 -3.52 2.29 21.65
CA ASN A 145 -3.44 2.23 23.10
C ASN A 145 -2.29 1.30 23.50
N GLU A 146 -1.42 1.77 24.40
CA GLU A 146 -0.16 1.10 24.78
C GLU A 146 -0.33 -0.30 25.36
N ASN A 147 -1.53 -0.65 25.83
CA ASN A 147 -1.79 -1.92 26.51
C ASN A 147 -2.17 -3.09 25.57
N SER A 148 -2.34 -2.84 24.26
CA SER A 148 -2.93 -3.85 23.35
C SER A 148 -1.90 -4.74 22.63
N TYR A 149 -0.61 -4.39 22.62
CA TYR A 149 0.41 -5.08 21.82
C TYR A 149 1.66 -5.41 22.63
N ASP A 150 1.49 -6.12 23.74
CA ASP A 150 2.60 -6.77 24.45
C ASP A 150 2.96 -8.10 23.78
N HIS A 151 3.37 -8.05 22.51
CA HIS A 151 4.15 -9.13 21.91
C HIS A 151 5.64 -8.77 21.96
N PRO A 152 6.38 -9.24 22.99
CA PRO A 152 7.74 -8.78 23.25
C PRO A 152 8.78 -9.20 22.20
N SER A 153 8.44 -10.06 21.24
CA SER A 153 9.42 -10.69 20.33
C SER A 153 9.38 -10.23 18.88
N THR A 154 8.39 -9.45 18.44
CA THR A 154 8.26 -9.14 17.00
C THR A 154 9.08 -7.90 16.64
N THR A 155 10.02 -8.05 15.70
CA THR A 155 10.75 -6.93 15.08
C THR A 155 9.76 -6.00 14.39
N ALA A 156 10.10 -4.71 14.24
CA ALA A 156 9.22 -3.74 13.56
C ALA A 156 8.80 -4.21 12.15
N GLY A 157 9.70 -4.88 11.42
CA GLY A 157 9.41 -5.47 10.12
C GLY A 157 8.37 -6.60 10.19
N GLY A 158 8.47 -7.48 11.18
CA GLY A 158 7.47 -8.54 11.40
C GLY A 158 6.10 -7.98 11.75
N ALA A 159 6.04 -6.95 12.60
CA ALA A 159 4.79 -6.30 12.99
C ALA A 159 4.11 -5.62 11.79
N ARG A 160 4.88 -5.01 10.88
CA ARG A 160 4.34 -4.45 9.63
C ARG A 160 3.79 -5.53 8.70
N ALA A 161 4.53 -6.63 8.51
CA ALA A 161 4.08 -7.73 7.68
C ALA A 161 2.79 -8.36 8.22
N GLN A 162 2.70 -8.53 9.54
CA GLN A 162 1.49 -9.01 10.21
C GLN A 162 0.32 -8.03 10.04
N ALA A 163 0.54 -6.72 10.23
CA ALA A 163 -0.49 -5.71 10.02
C ALA A 163 -1.00 -5.69 8.56
N ASP A 164 -0.10 -5.86 7.58
CA ASP A 164 -0.48 -6.00 6.16
C ASP A 164 -1.30 -7.29 5.92
N GLU A 165 -0.93 -8.41 6.56
CA GLU A 165 -1.70 -9.66 6.49
C GLU A 165 -3.08 -9.53 7.14
N ASP A 166 -3.18 -8.91 8.30
CA ASP A 166 -4.43 -8.68 9.02
C ASP A 166 -5.34 -7.74 8.22
N CYS A 167 -4.78 -6.70 7.61
CA CYS A 167 -5.51 -5.84 6.68
C CYS A 167 -6.03 -6.60 5.47
N TRP A 168 -5.20 -7.50 4.92
CA TRP A 168 -5.59 -8.33 3.79
C TRP A 168 -6.69 -9.32 4.19
N ARG A 169 -6.60 -9.94 5.37
CA ARG A 169 -7.60 -10.86 5.91
C ARG A 169 -8.93 -10.14 6.13
N TYR A 170 -8.91 -8.95 6.74
CA TYR A 170 -10.09 -8.11 6.92
C TYR A 170 -10.72 -7.71 5.58
N GLN A 171 -9.90 -7.36 4.58
CA GLN A 171 -10.41 -7.08 3.25
C GLN A 171 -11.02 -8.33 2.61
N GLY A 172 -10.42 -9.50 2.79
CA GLY A 172 -10.97 -10.78 2.37
C GLY A 172 -12.32 -11.07 3.00
N THR A 173 -12.46 -10.88 4.31
CA THR A 173 -13.74 -11.06 5.01
C THR A 173 -14.80 -10.11 4.46
N LEU A 174 -14.48 -8.83 4.25
CA LEU A 174 -15.41 -7.86 3.66
C LEU A 174 -16.05 -8.37 2.34
N PHE A 175 -15.24 -8.97 1.46
CA PHE A 175 -15.73 -9.48 0.17
C PHE A 175 -16.37 -10.88 0.27
N GLU A 176 -15.88 -11.76 1.15
CA GLU A 176 -16.34 -13.15 1.22
C GLU A 176 -17.61 -13.32 2.07
N SER A 177 -17.71 -12.59 3.18
CA SER A 177 -18.84 -12.74 4.10
C SER A 177 -20.09 -11.99 3.67
N TYR A 178 -20.05 -11.15 2.62
CA TYR A 178 -21.08 -10.11 2.38
C TYR A 178 -21.41 -9.46 3.73
N GLY A 179 -20.38 -8.93 4.39
CA GLY A 179 -20.57 -8.22 5.65
C GLY A 179 -21.68 -7.17 5.49
N PRO A 180 -22.39 -6.80 6.57
CA PRO A 180 -23.35 -5.71 6.50
C PRO A 180 -22.70 -4.54 5.77
N GLY A 181 -23.30 -4.10 4.66
CA GLY A 181 -22.78 -2.97 3.90
C GLY A 181 -22.55 -1.76 4.81
N GLY A 182 -21.66 -0.85 4.40
CA GLY A 182 -21.30 0.29 5.22
C GLY A 182 -20.18 0.02 6.25
N GLU A 183 -19.66 -1.21 6.33
CA GLU A 183 -18.44 -1.47 7.10
C GLU A 183 -17.26 -0.59 6.65
N THR A 184 -16.46 -0.11 7.61
CA THR A 184 -15.34 0.79 7.31
C THR A 184 -14.26 0.09 6.50
N ARG A 185 -14.12 0.48 5.24
CA ARG A 185 -13.05 0.00 4.39
C ARG A 185 -11.84 0.92 4.44
N PHE A 186 -10.70 0.39 4.85
CA PHE A 186 -9.40 1.05 4.70
C PHE A 186 -8.65 0.56 3.45
N ARG A 187 -7.90 1.46 2.83
CA ARG A 187 -7.15 1.18 1.59
C ARG A 187 -5.79 0.60 1.87
N LYS A 188 -5.13 1.11 2.89
CA LYS A 188 -3.85 0.64 3.37
C LYS A 188 -3.66 1.11 4.80
N VAL A 189 -3.03 0.27 5.61
CA VAL A 189 -2.57 0.66 6.94
C VAL A 189 -1.05 0.64 6.90
N HIS A 190 -0.41 1.68 7.40
CA HIS A 190 1.03 1.79 7.46
C HIS A 190 1.42 1.86 8.94
N LEU A 191 2.00 0.79 9.47
CA LEU A 191 2.46 0.75 10.86
C LEU A 191 3.82 1.45 10.95
N HIS A 192 3.83 2.65 11.54
CA HIS A 192 5.05 3.42 11.73
C HIS A 192 5.84 2.86 12.90
N ASN A 193 5.25 2.80 14.08
CA ASN A 193 5.86 2.21 15.26
C ASN A 193 4.79 1.54 16.12
N ARG A 194 5.15 1.00 17.29
CA ARG A 194 4.20 0.31 18.18
C ARG A 194 3.02 1.17 18.63
N ARG A 195 3.20 2.50 18.60
CA ARG A 195 2.20 3.46 19.08
C ARG A 195 1.46 4.15 17.95
N HIS A 196 2.02 4.24 16.74
CA HIS A 196 1.47 5.05 15.67
C HIS A 196 1.34 4.27 14.38
N PHE A 197 0.18 4.42 13.74
CA PHE A 197 -0.09 3.88 12.41
C PHE A 197 -0.91 4.89 11.61
N THR A 198 -0.78 4.85 10.30
CA THR A 198 -1.63 5.66 9.41
C THR A 198 -2.60 4.78 8.65
N VAL A 199 -3.83 5.26 8.50
CA VAL A 199 -4.87 4.61 7.72
C VAL A 199 -5.15 5.46 6.48
N GLU A 200 -4.93 4.86 5.33
CA GLU A 200 -5.16 5.47 4.03
C GLU A 200 -6.58 5.18 3.55
N GLN A 201 -7.25 6.21 3.06
CA GLN A 201 -8.55 6.18 2.43
C GLN A 201 -8.45 6.83 1.04
N VAL A 202 -9.36 6.45 0.14
CA VAL A 202 -9.42 6.98 -1.23
C VAL A 202 -10.84 7.41 -1.49
N VAL A 203 -11.00 8.67 -1.85
CA VAL A 203 -12.23 9.27 -2.35
C VAL A 203 -12.04 9.48 -3.85
N SER A 204 -12.99 9.04 -4.67
CA SER A 204 -12.92 9.26 -6.11
C SER A 204 -14.04 10.17 -6.56
N PHE A 205 -13.72 11.04 -7.50
CA PHE A 205 -14.66 11.91 -8.18
C PHE A 205 -14.66 11.58 -9.66
N SER A 206 -15.84 11.59 -10.26
CA SER A 206 -15.95 11.63 -11.69
C SER A 206 -16.75 12.86 -12.09
N ILE A 207 -16.14 13.69 -12.94
CA ILE A 207 -16.82 14.83 -13.54
C ILE A 207 -17.33 14.35 -14.90
N TYR A 208 -18.64 14.24 -15.04
CA TYR A 208 -19.27 13.88 -16.30
C TYR A 208 -19.42 15.14 -17.17
N LEU A 209 -18.40 15.43 -17.98
CA LEU A 209 -18.59 16.19 -19.21
C LEU A 209 -19.03 15.20 -20.27
N LEU A 210 -20.34 14.93 -20.32
CA LEU A 210 -20.93 14.23 -21.46
C LEU A 210 -20.89 15.20 -22.64
N ASP A 211 -19.92 15.03 -23.54
CA ASP A 211 -20.13 15.43 -24.93
C ASP A 211 -21.18 14.48 -25.49
N SER A 212 -22.44 14.77 -25.19
CA SER A 212 -23.57 14.20 -25.90
C SER A 212 -23.53 14.80 -27.30
N GLY A 213 -22.57 14.33 -28.10
CA GLY A 213 -22.52 14.60 -29.52
C GLY A 213 -23.90 14.34 -30.10
N ARG A 214 -24.27 15.09 -31.15
CA ARG A 214 -25.61 14.96 -31.74
C ARG A 214 -25.86 13.49 -32.11
N PRO A 215 -27.05 12.95 -31.85
CA PRO A 215 -27.39 11.60 -32.25
C PRO A 215 -27.09 11.42 -33.74
N LEU A 216 -26.40 10.33 -34.08
CA LEU A 216 -26.03 9.96 -35.46
C LEU A 216 -27.24 9.75 -36.38
N ASN A 217 -28.46 9.84 -35.84
CA ASN A 217 -29.73 9.83 -36.57
C ASN A 217 -30.14 11.21 -37.12
N THR A 218 -29.29 12.22 -37.03
CA THR A 218 -29.54 13.48 -37.74
C THR A 218 -29.17 13.28 -39.22
N LYS A 219 -29.99 13.80 -40.16
CA LYS A 219 -29.81 13.71 -41.63
C LYS A 219 -28.52 14.39 -42.16
N ILE A 220 -27.55 14.63 -41.29
CA ILE A 220 -26.33 15.36 -41.57
C ILE A 220 -25.33 14.38 -42.20
N ARG A 221 -24.84 14.73 -43.39
CA ARG A 221 -23.84 13.93 -44.11
C ARG A 221 -22.50 14.06 -43.37
N HIS A 222 -22.15 13.05 -42.59
CA HIS A 222 -20.87 12.99 -41.90
C HIS A 222 -19.71 12.68 -42.88
N PRO A 223 -18.46 13.08 -42.56
CA PRO A 223 -17.30 12.88 -43.44
C PRO A 223 -17.06 11.40 -43.82
N TRP A 224 -17.34 10.47 -42.91
CA TRP A 224 -17.23 9.03 -43.15
C TRP A 224 -18.39 8.46 -44.00
N ASN A 225 -19.47 9.23 -44.23
CA ASN A 225 -20.56 8.91 -45.14
C ASN A 225 -20.43 9.61 -46.50
N ALA A 226 -19.41 10.47 -46.69
CA ALA A 226 -19.25 11.27 -47.91
C ALA A 226 -18.73 10.48 -49.12
N ALA A 227 -18.16 9.29 -48.90
CA ALA A 227 -17.49 8.50 -49.94
C ALA A 227 -18.30 7.30 -50.48
N ARG A 228 -19.63 7.25 -50.28
CA ARG A 228 -20.43 6.13 -50.80
C ARG A 228 -20.93 6.43 -52.23
N PRO A 229 -20.59 5.58 -53.22
CA PRO A 229 -21.21 5.64 -54.54
C PRO A 229 -22.69 5.27 -54.45
N GLU A 230 -23.51 5.98 -55.20
CA GLU A 230 -24.97 6.06 -55.13
C GLU A 230 -25.72 4.82 -55.66
N SER A 231 -25.05 3.66 -55.75
CA SER A 231 -25.46 2.61 -56.70
C SER A 231 -26.50 1.61 -56.20
N ASP A 232 -27.06 1.73 -54.99
CA ASP A 232 -28.20 0.90 -54.58
C ASP A 232 -29.00 1.50 -53.42
N PRO A 233 -30.20 2.07 -53.67
CA PRO A 233 -31.04 2.66 -52.63
C PRO A 233 -31.65 1.64 -51.65
N ASN A 234 -31.57 0.34 -51.94
CA ASN A 234 -32.25 -0.70 -51.15
C ASN A 234 -31.33 -1.61 -50.33
N SER A 235 -29.99 -1.53 -50.47
CA SER A 235 -29.03 -2.31 -49.68
C SER A 235 -28.25 -1.46 -48.67
N VAL A 236 -28.97 -0.77 -47.78
CA VAL A 236 -28.35 -0.03 -46.69
C VAL A 236 -27.99 -0.98 -45.55
N GLN A 237 -26.95 -1.81 -45.73
CA GLN A 237 -26.21 -2.33 -44.58
C GLN A 237 -25.25 -1.22 -44.12
N PHE A 238 -25.55 -0.64 -42.97
CA PHE A 238 -24.60 0.17 -42.23
C PHE A 238 -23.39 -0.70 -41.90
N PRO A 239 -22.14 -0.23 -42.06
CA PRO A 239 -21.00 -0.96 -41.55
C PRO A 239 -21.22 -1.24 -40.07
N SER A 240 -21.24 -2.52 -39.69
CA SER A 240 -21.35 -2.92 -38.29
C SER A 240 -20.08 -2.48 -37.58
N GLN A 241 -20.17 -1.40 -36.82
CA GLN A 241 -19.07 -0.92 -36.00
C GLN A 241 -18.76 -2.01 -34.97
N LEU A 242 -17.56 -2.58 -35.04
CA LEU A 242 -17.01 -3.42 -33.97
C LEU A 242 -16.66 -2.48 -32.81
N TYR A 243 -17.60 -2.31 -31.89
CA TYR A 243 -17.35 -1.57 -30.65
C TYR A 243 -16.40 -2.40 -29.78
N ALA A 244 -15.32 -1.78 -29.31
CA ALA A 244 -14.75 -2.19 -28.03
C ALA A 244 -15.90 -2.17 -27.01
N VAL A 245 -16.16 -3.30 -26.36
CA VAL A 245 -17.32 -3.61 -25.51
C VAL A 245 -17.97 -2.34 -24.94
N ARG A 246 -19.20 -2.04 -25.37
CA ARG A 246 -20.05 -0.99 -24.79
C ARG A 246 -20.52 -1.44 -23.42
N TYR A 247 -19.69 -1.27 -22.39
CA TYR A 247 -20.19 -1.11 -21.04
C TYR A 247 -20.87 0.27 -21.01
N ASN A 248 -22.15 0.37 -20.62
CA ASN A 248 -22.96 1.60 -20.39
C ASN A 248 -24.25 1.78 -21.21
N GLU A 249 -24.80 0.75 -21.87
CA GLU A 249 -26.22 0.86 -22.26
C GLU A 249 -27.11 0.50 -21.06
N PRO A 250 -27.99 1.41 -20.59
CA PRO A 250 -28.91 1.13 -19.50
C PRO A 250 -29.89 0.04 -19.95
N GLU A 251 -30.00 -1.01 -19.13
CA GLU A 251 -31.13 -1.94 -19.23
C GLU A 251 -32.42 -1.19 -18.86
N PRO A 252 -33.57 -1.45 -19.51
CA PRO A 252 -34.82 -0.76 -19.19
C PRO A 252 -35.21 -0.99 -17.72
N GLU A 253 -35.60 0.09 -17.03
CA GLU A 253 -35.97 0.10 -15.61
C GLU A 253 -37.21 -0.77 -15.32
N ASP A 254 -37.18 -1.44 -14.18
CA ASP A 254 -38.32 -2.17 -13.60
C ASP A 254 -38.40 -1.83 -12.09
N PRO A 255 -39.51 -1.27 -11.58
CA PRO A 255 -39.64 -0.94 -10.16
C PRO A 255 -40.48 -1.98 -9.38
N LEU A 256 -40.26 -1.99 -8.05
CA LEU A 256 -41.14 -2.40 -6.92
C LEU A 256 -40.69 -3.63 -6.09
N LEU A 257 -40.25 -3.43 -4.82
CA LEU A 257 -40.94 -3.87 -3.56
C LEU A 257 -40.04 -3.91 -2.29
N ALA A 258 -40.70 -3.67 -1.16
CA ALA A 258 -40.31 -3.70 0.27
C ALA A 258 -40.16 -5.15 0.85
N ASP A 259 -39.78 -5.50 2.09
CA ASP A 259 -39.79 -4.90 3.45
C ASP A 259 -38.74 -5.63 4.36
N SER A 260 -38.17 -4.94 5.36
CA SER A 260 -37.93 -5.39 6.78
C SER A 260 -36.61 -4.91 7.45
N GLU A 261 -36.79 -3.92 8.33
CA GLU A 261 -36.12 -3.41 9.56
C GLU A 261 -34.80 -3.97 10.15
N ARG A 262 -33.85 -3.06 10.41
CA ARG A 262 -33.47 -2.55 11.77
C ARG A 262 -32.43 -1.40 11.68
N ALA A 263 -32.70 -0.26 12.37
CA ALA A 263 -31.90 0.96 12.33
C ALA A 263 -30.92 1.11 13.51
N MET A 264 -29.72 1.65 13.24
CA MET A 264 -28.72 2.06 14.24
C MET A 264 -28.30 3.52 13.95
N HIS A 265 -28.36 4.38 14.97
CA HIS A 265 -28.15 5.84 14.87
C HIS A 265 -26.71 6.24 14.47
N PRO A 266 -26.50 7.17 13.50
CA PRO A 266 -25.16 7.66 13.13
C PRO A 266 -24.98 9.15 13.48
N ASP A 267 -24.55 9.47 14.70
CA ASP A 267 -24.36 10.89 15.11
C ASP A 267 -22.91 11.41 15.01
N THR A 268 -21.95 10.61 14.52
CA THR A 268 -20.56 11.08 14.33
C THR A 268 -20.09 10.88 12.90
N MET A 269 -20.41 11.84 12.04
CA MET A 269 -19.86 11.94 10.69
C MET A 269 -18.32 12.03 10.76
N HIS A 270 -17.60 11.35 9.87
CA HIS A 270 -16.14 11.35 9.86
C HIS A 270 -15.60 12.81 9.77
N PRO A 271 -14.54 13.18 10.49
CA PRO A 271 -14.04 14.57 10.51
C PRO A 271 -13.61 15.10 9.14
N TYR A 272 -13.31 14.20 8.20
CA TYR A 272 -12.94 14.52 6.82
C TYR A 272 -14.06 14.23 5.81
N HIS A 273 -15.30 14.09 6.27
CA HIS A 273 -16.42 13.85 5.37
C HIS A 273 -16.66 15.08 4.49
N PRO A 274 -16.76 14.93 3.14
CA PRO A 274 -16.90 16.06 2.22
C PRO A 274 -18.15 16.90 2.45
N LEU A 275 -19.21 16.33 3.06
CA LEU A 275 -20.42 17.08 3.40
C LEU A 275 -20.40 17.71 4.78
N ARG A 276 -19.36 17.51 5.60
CA ARG A 276 -19.33 18.09 6.95
C ARG A 276 -19.47 19.61 6.88
N ASP A 277 -18.66 20.24 6.03
CA ASP A 277 -18.64 21.69 5.92
C ASP A 277 -19.89 22.20 5.16
N LEU A 278 -20.37 21.44 4.16
CA LEU A 278 -21.61 21.73 3.42
C LEU A 278 -22.86 21.65 4.31
N ARG A 279 -22.93 20.70 5.24
CA ARG A 279 -24.05 20.55 6.17
C ARG A 279 -24.13 21.72 7.15
N ASN A 280 -22.96 22.23 7.56
CA ASN A 280 -22.87 23.25 8.61
C ASN A 280 -22.94 24.69 8.09
N SER A 281 -22.77 24.92 6.79
CA SER A 281 -22.66 26.28 6.22
C SER A 281 -23.54 26.48 4.99
N GLU A 282 -24.55 27.35 5.11
CA GLU A 282 -25.41 27.74 3.98
C GLU A 282 -24.64 28.49 2.89
N SER A 283 -23.66 29.32 3.24
CA SER A 283 -22.81 30.00 2.25
C SER A 283 -22.02 29.01 1.41
N GLN A 284 -21.51 27.93 2.02
CA GLN A 284 -20.83 26.88 1.27
C GLN A 284 -21.77 26.09 0.37
N ARG A 285 -23.03 25.86 0.78
CA ARG A 285 -24.05 25.26 -0.11
C ARG A 285 -24.33 26.13 -1.32
N ARG A 286 -24.46 27.45 -1.13
CA ARG A 286 -24.62 28.42 -2.24
C ARG A 286 -23.39 28.47 -3.15
N GLN A 287 -22.19 28.44 -2.57
CA GLN A 287 -20.93 28.37 -3.32
C GLN A 287 -20.82 27.06 -4.10
N PHE A 288 -21.19 25.93 -3.49
CA PHE A 288 -21.21 24.63 -4.16
C PHE A 288 -22.21 24.60 -5.32
N ALA A 289 -23.42 25.17 -5.12
CA ALA A 289 -24.41 25.32 -6.19
C ALA A 289 -23.89 26.20 -7.34
N THR A 290 -23.03 27.19 -7.03
CA THR A 290 -22.35 28.02 -8.03
C THR A 290 -21.25 27.26 -8.76
N SER A 291 -20.45 26.48 -8.03
CA SER A 291 -19.39 25.66 -8.60
C SER A 291 -19.09 24.43 -7.74
N PRO A 292 -19.12 23.21 -8.30
CA PRO A 292 -18.80 21.99 -7.56
C PRO A 292 -17.34 21.96 -7.08
N PHE A 293 -16.48 22.82 -7.64
CA PHE A 293 -15.09 22.96 -7.21
C PHE A 293 -14.97 23.31 -5.73
N PHE A 294 -15.92 24.04 -5.12
CA PHE A 294 -15.83 24.39 -3.71
C PHE A 294 -15.86 23.17 -2.78
N GLY A 295 -16.68 22.16 -3.11
CA GLY A 295 -16.72 20.89 -2.38
C GLY A 295 -15.42 20.10 -2.55
N LEU A 296 -14.91 20.04 -3.78
CA LEU A 296 -13.62 19.41 -4.09
C LEU A 296 -12.46 20.13 -3.38
N ALA A 297 -12.46 21.46 -3.35
CA ALA A 297 -11.42 22.26 -2.72
C ALA A 297 -11.37 22.03 -1.20
N SER A 298 -12.52 21.90 -0.52
CA SER A 298 -12.56 21.52 0.90
C SER A 298 -11.91 20.16 1.12
N LEU A 299 -12.23 19.18 0.27
CA LEU A 299 -11.66 17.84 0.39
C LEU A 299 -10.16 17.81 0.07
N LEU A 300 -9.73 18.51 -0.98
CA LEU A 300 -8.32 18.59 -1.36
C LEU A 300 -7.51 19.29 -0.26
N SER A 301 -8.07 20.30 0.39
CA SER A 301 -7.48 20.95 1.57
C SER A 301 -7.44 20.00 2.78
N ALA A 302 -8.49 19.21 3.01
CA ALA A 302 -8.47 18.17 4.03
C ALA A 302 -7.39 17.12 3.74
N ALA A 303 -7.23 16.72 2.47
CA ALA A 303 -6.18 15.82 2.03
C ALA A 303 -4.79 16.40 2.30
N THR A 304 -4.50 17.64 1.88
CA THR A 304 -3.21 18.30 2.13
C THR A 304 -2.90 18.41 3.62
N ALA A 305 -3.89 18.80 4.45
CA ALA A 305 -3.73 18.85 5.90
C ALA A 305 -3.40 17.47 6.48
N SER A 306 -4.09 16.42 6.00
CA SER A 306 -3.88 15.04 6.43
C SER A 306 -2.47 14.54 6.08
N TRP A 307 -1.97 14.88 4.90
CA TRP A 307 -0.59 14.59 4.49
C TRP A 307 0.42 15.33 5.34
N ASN A 308 0.19 16.62 5.59
CA ASN A 308 1.06 17.44 6.40
C ASN A 308 1.22 16.89 7.82
N GLN A 309 0.15 16.36 8.41
CA GLN A 309 0.19 15.72 9.72
C GLN A 309 1.10 14.48 9.74
N VAL A 310 1.04 13.65 8.70
CA VAL A 310 1.92 12.48 8.58
C VAL A 310 3.38 12.90 8.36
N LEU A 311 3.63 13.94 7.56
CA LEU A 311 4.97 14.48 7.37
C LEU A 311 5.55 15.06 8.67
N ASN A 312 4.74 15.76 9.47
CA ASN A 312 5.15 16.22 10.80
C ASN A 312 5.59 15.04 11.69
N PHE A 313 4.80 13.97 11.69
CA PHE A 313 5.14 12.76 12.46
C PHE A 313 6.45 12.13 11.98
N ILE A 314 6.65 11.98 10.66
CA ILE A 314 7.88 11.39 10.12
C ILE A 314 9.10 12.25 10.44
N GLU A 315 8.96 13.57 10.37
CA GLU A 315 10.03 14.50 10.74
C GLU A 315 10.42 14.35 12.22
N GLU A 316 9.44 14.25 13.12
CA GLU A 316 9.67 13.98 14.54
C GLU A 316 10.32 12.61 14.77
N ASP A 317 9.86 11.57 14.08
CA ASP A 317 10.40 10.19 14.15
C ASP A 317 11.87 10.14 13.68
N VAL A 318 12.20 10.84 12.59
CA VAL A 318 13.57 10.94 12.07
C VAL A 318 14.46 11.74 13.00
N ALA A 319 13.96 12.85 13.56
CA ALA A 319 14.69 13.65 14.53
C ALA A 319 14.99 12.86 15.82
N GLY A 320 14.05 12.05 16.29
CA GLY A 320 14.25 11.15 17.43
C GLY A 320 15.41 10.17 17.22
N HIS A 321 15.48 9.55 16.04
CA HIS A 321 16.57 8.62 15.71
C HIS A 321 17.94 9.28 15.54
N HIS A 322 17.99 10.57 15.18
CA HIS A 322 19.25 11.31 15.11
C HIS A 322 19.86 11.52 16.50
N HIS A 323 19.05 11.83 17.52
CA HIS A 323 19.53 12.10 18.87
C HIS A 323 20.02 10.84 19.60
N ASP A 324 19.47 9.67 19.27
CA ASP A 324 19.86 8.39 19.87
C ASP A 324 21.18 7.81 19.31
N THR A 325 21.93 8.59 18.52
CA THR A 325 23.20 8.11 17.98
C THR A 325 24.23 7.82 19.09
N PRO A 326 24.98 6.71 18.96
CA PRO A 326 25.75 6.11 20.07
C PRO A 326 26.91 6.95 20.62
N SER A 327 27.26 8.08 19.99
CA SER A 327 28.27 9.00 20.51
C SER A 327 27.88 9.63 21.86
N SER A 328 26.58 9.73 22.17
CA SER A 328 26.07 10.24 23.47
C SER A 328 26.00 9.16 24.57
N ILE A 329 26.02 7.87 24.18
CA ILE A 329 25.91 6.74 25.11
C ILE A 329 27.22 6.50 25.87
N ALA A 330 28.37 6.89 25.30
CA ALA A 330 29.67 6.69 25.93
C ALA A 330 29.90 7.52 27.21
N THR A 331 29.11 8.57 27.45
CA THR A 331 29.29 9.51 28.56
C THR A 331 28.19 9.47 29.64
N SER A 332 27.10 8.72 29.44
CA SER A 332 25.98 8.60 30.39
C SER A 332 26.06 7.32 31.24
N THR A 333 27.18 7.13 31.95
CA THR A 333 27.52 5.90 32.68
C THR A 333 26.88 5.75 34.06
N SER A 334 25.87 6.54 34.44
CA SER A 334 25.34 6.49 35.81
C SER A 334 23.82 6.63 35.87
N THR A 335 23.19 5.64 36.52
CA THR A 335 21.94 5.74 37.32
C THR A 335 20.58 5.28 36.77
N SER A 336 20.47 4.47 35.70
CA SER A 336 19.19 3.77 35.41
C SER A 336 19.39 2.27 35.16
N ARG A 337 19.19 1.47 36.21
CA ARG A 337 19.25 0.00 36.21
C ARG A 337 17.84 -0.59 36.06
N CYS A 338 17.28 -0.66 34.85
CA CYS A 338 16.18 -1.60 34.54
C CYS A 338 15.78 -1.68 33.05
N SER A 339 16.64 -1.26 32.11
CA SER A 339 16.45 -1.59 30.70
C SER A 339 17.22 -2.87 30.37
N THR A 340 16.48 -3.91 29.99
CA THR A 340 17.01 -5.12 29.37
C THR A 340 18.05 -4.75 28.31
N SER A 341 19.26 -5.28 28.47
CA SER A 341 20.40 -5.17 27.55
C SER A 341 20.00 -5.62 26.13
N ARG A 342 19.40 -4.73 25.35
CA ARG A 342 19.18 -4.94 23.92
C ARG A 342 20.47 -4.66 23.17
N ASP A 343 20.81 -5.56 22.25
CA ASP A 343 21.98 -5.42 21.41
C ASP A 343 21.91 -4.12 20.60
N PRO A 344 22.90 -3.21 20.70
CA PRO A 344 22.86 -1.91 20.02
C PRO A 344 22.83 -2.04 18.49
N GLU A 345 23.38 -3.15 17.96
CA GLU A 345 23.33 -3.51 16.54
C GLU A 345 21.88 -3.76 16.08
N LEU A 346 21.07 -4.44 16.90
CA LEU A 346 19.67 -4.70 16.58
C LEU A 346 18.87 -3.40 16.57
N THR A 347 19.09 -2.53 17.54
CA THR A 347 18.41 -1.22 17.62
C THR A 347 18.73 -0.33 16.42
N ALA A 348 20.01 -0.26 16.01
CA ALA A 348 20.42 0.51 14.84
C ALA A 348 19.85 -0.07 13.53
N GLY A 349 19.77 -1.41 13.43
CA GLY A 349 19.13 -2.09 12.30
C GLY A 349 17.62 -1.80 12.21
N GLU A 350 16.92 -1.81 13.34
CA GLU A 350 15.49 -1.47 13.41
C GLU A 350 15.24 0.01 13.04
N ALA A 351 16.06 0.93 13.54
CA ALA A 351 16.00 2.35 13.18
C ALA A 351 16.25 2.56 11.67
N LEU A 352 17.23 1.87 11.08
CA LEU A 352 17.48 1.93 9.64
C LEU A 352 16.27 1.42 8.83
N ALA A 353 15.65 0.32 9.28
CA ALA A 353 14.44 -0.21 8.65
C ALA A 353 13.22 0.71 8.82
N GLN A 354 13.16 1.50 9.89
CA GLN A 354 12.17 2.55 10.11
C GLN A 354 12.35 3.69 9.10
N ILE A 355 13.56 4.25 9.00
CA ILE A 355 13.83 5.38 8.12
C ILE A 355 13.60 5.02 6.65
N ARG A 356 14.02 3.82 6.21
CA ARG A 356 13.76 3.34 4.84
C ARG A 356 12.28 3.18 4.54
N PHE A 357 11.50 2.74 5.53
CA PHE A 357 10.05 2.64 5.41
C PHE A 357 9.42 4.03 5.26
N ASN A 358 9.79 4.98 6.11
CA ASN A 358 9.33 6.37 6.02
C ASN A 358 9.71 7.01 4.66
N LEU A 359 10.93 6.76 4.16
CA LEU A 359 11.36 7.22 2.84
C LEU A 359 10.46 6.68 1.71
N GLY A 360 10.18 5.38 1.70
CA GLY A 360 9.29 4.79 0.70
C GLY A 360 7.86 5.34 0.77
N LEU A 361 7.40 5.70 1.96
CA LEU A 361 6.11 6.32 2.20
C LEU A 361 6.07 7.78 1.69
N ILE A 362 7.13 8.57 1.92
CA ILE A 362 7.29 9.93 1.36
C ILE A 362 7.30 9.90 -0.16
N GLN A 363 8.08 9.01 -0.78
CA GLN A 363 8.16 8.89 -2.25
C GLN A 363 6.82 8.53 -2.87
N ARG A 364 6.08 7.62 -2.22
CA ARG A 364 4.71 7.28 -2.61
C ARG A 364 3.79 8.49 -2.53
N PHE A 365 3.87 9.30 -1.47
CA PHE A 365 3.05 10.51 -1.32
C PHE A 365 3.40 11.56 -2.37
N GLN A 366 4.68 11.78 -2.63
CA GLN A 366 5.13 12.67 -3.68
C GLN A 366 4.54 12.27 -5.05
N GLY A 367 4.53 10.98 -5.37
CA GLY A 367 3.89 10.48 -6.59
C GLY A 367 2.39 10.81 -6.67
N PHE A 368 1.65 10.72 -5.57
CA PHE A 368 0.22 11.07 -5.55
C PHE A 368 -0.03 12.57 -5.62
N ILE A 369 0.78 13.36 -4.92
CA ILE A 369 0.68 14.81 -4.93
C ILE A 369 0.96 15.31 -6.35
N GLN A 370 1.98 14.78 -7.04
CA GLN A 370 2.28 15.10 -8.44
C GLN A 370 1.14 14.72 -9.41
N GLN A 371 0.52 13.55 -9.20
CA GLN A 371 -0.64 13.13 -10.00
C GLN A 371 -1.85 14.07 -9.80
N THR A 372 -2.01 14.60 -8.58
CA THR A 372 -3.13 15.50 -8.22
C THR A 372 -2.86 16.94 -8.63
N SER A 373 -1.61 17.41 -8.54
CA SER A 373 -1.17 18.76 -8.84
C SER A 373 -0.92 19.02 -10.33
N SER A 374 -1.06 18.00 -11.18
CA SER A 374 -0.98 18.13 -12.63
C SER A 374 -2.37 18.11 -13.25
N PRO A 375 -3.31 19.04 -12.92
CA PRO A 375 -4.52 19.18 -13.70
C PRO A 375 -4.11 19.75 -15.07
N SER A 376 -3.76 18.84 -15.97
CA SER A 376 -3.80 18.98 -17.43
C SER A 376 -3.75 20.42 -17.92
N SER A 377 -2.58 21.05 -17.82
CA SER A 377 -2.21 22.20 -18.64
C SER A 377 -2.35 21.92 -20.16
N SER A 378 -2.59 20.65 -20.54
CA SER A 378 -2.91 20.17 -21.87
C SER A 378 -4.40 20.26 -22.27
N SER A 379 -5.36 20.35 -21.34
CA SER A 379 -6.80 20.34 -21.69
C SER A 379 -7.43 21.73 -21.80
N SER A 380 -6.74 22.79 -21.35
CA SER A 380 -7.19 24.18 -21.53
C SER A 380 -6.83 24.77 -22.90
N SER A 381 -6.00 24.09 -23.71
CA SER A 381 -5.52 24.60 -25.00
C SER A 381 -6.12 23.94 -26.24
N SER A 382 -6.93 22.88 -26.10
CA SER A 382 -7.41 22.08 -27.24
C SER A 382 -8.91 22.19 -27.56
N SER A 383 -9.71 22.95 -26.79
CA SER A 383 -11.16 23.07 -27.01
C SER A 383 -11.65 24.39 -27.64
N SER A 384 -10.76 25.33 -27.97
CA SER A 384 -11.14 26.68 -28.43
C SER A 384 -11.00 26.96 -29.94
N SER A 385 -10.87 25.93 -30.79
CA SER A 385 -10.76 26.12 -32.26
C SER A 385 -11.77 25.33 -33.11
N SER A 386 -12.93 24.97 -32.56
CA SER A 386 -14.08 24.58 -33.40
C SER A 386 -14.94 25.80 -33.70
N SER A 387 -14.74 26.31 -34.92
CA SER A 387 -15.52 27.36 -35.56
C SER A 387 -16.98 26.94 -35.76
N SER A 388 -17.84 27.27 -34.79
CA SER A 388 -19.28 27.38 -35.04
C SER A 388 -19.78 28.71 -34.49
N SER A 389 -19.93 29.65 -35.41
CA SER A 389 -20.66 30.90 -35.28
C SER A 389 -22.06 30.70 -34.69
N SER A 390 -22.50 31.68 -33.90
CA SER A 390 -23.85 31.91 -33.33
C SER A 390 -24.25 31.07 -32.11
N VAL A 391 -23.89 31.56 -30.91
CA VAL A 391 -24.81 32.07 -29.86
C VAL A 391 -23.89 32.64 -28.77
N SER A 392 -23.82 33.97 -28.71
CA SER A 392 -22.98 34.75 -27.80
C SER A 392 -23.62 34.81 -26.41
N ASN A 393 -23.40 33.79 -25.58
CA ASN A 393 -23.47 33.97 -24.14
C ASN A 393 -22.03 34.05 -23.64
N PRO A 394 -21.55 35.22 -23.16
CA PRO A 394 -20.23 35.30 -22.56
C PRO A 394 -20.21 34.35 -21.37
N SER A 395 -19.33 33.34 -21.42
CA SER A 395 -19.03 32.51 -20.26
C SER A 395 -18.70 33.45 -19.09
N PRO A 396 -19.41 33.37 -17.96
CA PRO A 396 -19.09 34.20 -16.81
C PRO A 396 -17.64 33.90 -16.41
N ASN A 397 -16.82 34.94 -16.35
CA ASN A 397 -15.47 34.83 -15.80
C ASN A 397 -15.57 34.12 -14.44
N PRO A 398 -14.68 33.17 -14.12
CA PRO A 398 -14.70 32.49 -12.84
C PRO A 398 -14.68 33.54 -11.73
N SER A 399 -15.52 33.36 -10.72
CA SER A 399 -15.58 34.32 -9.62
C SER A 399 -14.18 34.45 -8.98
N PRO A 400 -13.77 35.66 -8.55
CA PRO A 400 -12.45 35.87 -7.95
C PRO A 400 -12.21 34.92 -6.76
N GLU A 401 -13.25 34.58 -6.01
CA GLU A 401 -13.19 33.61 -4.90
C GLU A 401 -12.75 32.20 -5.34
N ILE A 402 -13.19 31.70 -6.50
CA ILE A 402 -12.79 30.39 -7.02
C ILE A 402 -11.31 30.41 -7.36
N LEU A 403 -10.86 31.47 -8.03
CA LEU A 403 -9.47 31.64 -8.43
C LEU A 403 -8.54 31.74 -7.21
N ASP A 404 -8.94 32.51 -6.20
CA ASP A 404 -8.19 32.63 -4.95
C ASP A 404 -8.06 31.29 -4.22
N ARG A 405 -9.16 30.52 -4.16
CA ARG A 405 -9.16 29.20 -3.51
C ARG A 405 -8.32 28.18 -4.28
N TYR A 406 -8.38 28.20 -5.61
CA TYR A 406 -7.52 27.39 -6.47
C TYR A 406 -6.04 27.75 -6.28
N ASN A 407 -5.70 29.04 -6.26
CA ASN A 407 -4.34 29.51 -6.05
C ASN A 407 -3.80 29.13 -4.67
N SER A 408 -4.63 29.23 -3.62
CA SER A 408 -4.27 28.78 -2.27
C SER A 408 -3.96 27.29 -2.26
N LEU A 409 -4.84 26.48 -2.86
CA LEU A 409 -4.63 25.03 -2.92
C LEU A 409 -3.36 24.68 -3.70
N THR A 410 -3.12 25.34 -4.83
CA THR A 410 -1.91 25.14 -5.63
C THR A 410 -0.65 25.41 -4.79
N LYS A 411 -0.63 26.51 -4.03
CA LYS A 411 0.47 26.83 -3.11
C LYS A 411 0.65 25.76 -2.02
N ASP A 412 -0.44 25.22 -1.47
CA ASP A 412 -0.37 24.16 -0.46
C ASP A 412 0.26 22.87 -1.04
N TYR A 413 -0.11 22.49 -2.26
CA TYR A 413 0.48 21.33 -2.95
C TYR A 413 1.95 21.54 -3.29
N GLU A 414 2.34 22.73 -3.78
CA GLU A 414 3.74 23.09 -4.04
C GLU A 414 4.58 23.06 -2.76
N TYR A 415 4.03 23.59 -1.66
CA TYR A 415 4.66 23.52 -0.34
C TYR A 415 4.88 22.06 0.09
N LEU A 416 3.85 21.21 -0.03
CA LEU A 416 3.96 19.79 0.32
C LEU A 416 4.99 19.05 -0.54
N LEU A 417 5.06 19.32 -1.85
CA LEU A 417 6.08 18.72 -2.72
C LEU A 417 7.50 19.12 -2.29
N THR A 418 7.70 20.41 -2.01
CA THR A 418 8.98 20.94 -1.54
C THR A 418 9.36 20.30 -0.21
N ARG A 419 8.40 20.17 0.70
CA ARG A 419 8.60 19.54 2.01
C ARG A 419 8.91 18.05 1.91
N CYS A 420 8.20 17.30 1.07
CA CYS A 420 8.50 15.90 0.79
C CYS A 420 9.92 15.71 0.27
N ALA A 421 10.37 16.56 -0.68
CA ALA A 421 11.72 16.50 -1.20
C ALA A 421 12.79 16.78 -0.12
N ALA A 422 12.56 17.79 0.72
CA ALA A 422 13.45 18.11 1.82
C ALA A 422 13.52 16.97 2.86
N LEU A 423 12.38 16.41 3.23
CA LEU A 423 12.30 15.31 4.21
C LEU A 423 12.87 14.00 3.66
N SER A 424 12.68 13.71 2.37
CA SER A 424 13.31 12.58 1.68
C SER A 424 14.84 12.68 1.77
N LYS A 425 15.41 13.85 1.46
CA LYS A 425 16.85 14.10 1.57
C LYS A 425 17.36 13.96 3.01
N SER A 426 16.56 14.41 3.98
CA SER A 426 16.88 14.22 5.41
C SER A 426 16.88 12.74 5.80
N CYS A 427 15.89 11.96 5.36
CA CYS A 427 15.83 10.52 5.59
C CYS A 427 17.01 9.78 4.95
N GLU A 428 17.42 10.16 3.73
CA GLU A 428 18.60 9.61 3.05
C GLU A 428 19.87 9.87 3.86
N SER A 429 20.06 11.13 4.28
CA SER A 429 21.21 11.53 5.12
C SER A 429 21.24 10.77 6.45
N ALA A 430 20.07 10.59 7.08
CA ALA A 430 19.93 9.83 8.32
C ALA A 430 20.23 8.33 8.11
N SER A 431 19.73 7.75 7.02
CA SER A 431 19.99 6.37 6.61
C SER A 431 21.48 6.12 6.40
N ASP A 432 22.18 7.02 5.70
CA ASP A 432 23.62 6.90 5.45
C ASP A 432 24.43 6.97 6.76
N SER A 433 24.05 7.88 7.67
CA SER A 433 24.64 7.99 9.00
C SER A 433 24.45 6.72 9.83
N LEU A 434 23.22 6.17 9.87
CA LEU A 434 22.93 4.91 10.57
C LEU A 434 23.66 3.73 9.94
N GLN A 435 23.73 3.66 8.60
CA GLN A 435 24.43 2.60 7.90
C GLN A 435 25.93 2.62 8.22
N SER A 436 26.55 3.80 8.31
CA SER A 436 27.94 3.94 8.76
C SER A 436 28.13 3.50 10.22
N SER A 437 27.15 3.78 11.09
CA SER A 437 27.19 3.36 12.49
C SER A 437 27.07 1.84 12.63
N VAL A 438 26.16 1.22 11.86
CA VAL A 438 25.99 -0.24 11.82
C VAL A 438 27.25 -0.93 11.32
N SER A 439 27.91 -0.40 10.29
CA SER A 439 29.16 -0.99 9.76
C SER A 439 30.31 -0.89 10.77
N VAL A 440 30.41 0.22 11.52
CA VAL A 440 31.38 0.37 12.61
C VAL A 440 31.10 -0.62 13.74
N LEU A 441 29.85 -0.77 14.16
CA LEU A 441 29.46 -1.73 15.21
C LEU A 441 29.73 -3.18 14.78
N ALA A 442 29.41 -3.54 13.54
CA ALA A 442 29.70 -4.86 12.99
C ALA A 442 31.22 -5.13 12.95
N THR A 443 32.02 -4.12 12.59
CA THR A 443 33.48 -4.21 12.59
C THR A 443 34.03 -4.40 14.01
N GLN A 444 33.55 -3.63 14.99
CA GLN A 444 33.94 -3.79 16.39
C GLN A 444 33.57 -5.17 16.94
N LYS A 445 32.39 -5.68 16.58
CA LYS A 445 31.94 -7.04 16.96
C LYS A 445 32.86 -8.10 16.37
N SER A 446 33.18 -7.99 15.07
CA SER A 446 34.14 -8.87 14.40
C SER A 446 35.53 -8.81 15.06
N MET A 447 36.00 -7.61 15.43
CA MET A 447 37.26 -7.44 16.18
C MET A 447 37.23 -8.13 17.55
N ARG A 448 36.13 -8.03 18.30
CA ARG A 448 35.97 -8.73 19.60
C ARG A 448 35.94 -10.24 19.43
N GLN A 449 35.23 -10.74 18.41
CA GLN A 449 35.22 -12.17 18.07
C GLN A 449 36.62 -12.64 17.68
N ASN A 450 37.35 -11.89 16.85
CA ASN A 450 38.73 -12.19 16.49
C ASN A 450 39.66 -12.18 17.71
N ALA A 451 39.49 -11.26 18.65
CA ALA A 451 40.25 -11.26 19.90
C ALA A 451 39.98 -12.52 20.73
N GLN A 452 38.71 -12.98 20.78
CA GLN A 452 38.34 -14.24 21.45
C GLN A 452 38.92 -15.47 20.73
N PHE A 453 38.88 -15.51 19.39
CA PHE A 453 39.51 -16.56 18.61
C PHE A 453 41.03 -16.58 18.78
N ASN A 454 41.67 -15.41 18.87
CA ASN A 454 43.10 -15.31 19.13
C ASN A 454 43.45 -15.84 20.53
N ALA A 455 42.67 -15.49 21.55
CA ALA A 455 42.86 -16.02 22.91
C ALA A 455 42.66 -17.55 22.96
N LEU A 456 41.62 -18.07 22.31
CA LEU A 456 41.36 -19.51 22.24
C LEU A 456 42.47 -20.26 21.49
N SER A 457 42.92 -19.71 20.36
CA SER A 457 44.02 -20.28 19.58
C SER A 457 45.31 -20.29 20.41
N GLN A 458 45.58 -19.21 21.14
CA GLN A 458 46.74 -19.12 22.04
C GLN A 458 46.72 -20.21 23.12
N ILE A 459 45.55 -20.50 23.69
CA ILE A 459 45.37 -21.61 24.64
C ILE A 459 45.58 -22.96 23.95
N ALA A 460 44.96 -23.17 22.78
CA ALA A 460 45.09 -24.41 22.02
C ALA A 460 46.54 -24.73 21.65
N TYR A 461 47.33 -23.72 21.27
CA TYR A 461 48.77 -23.88 20.99
C TYR A 461 49.56 -24.43 22.18
N PHE A 462 49.16 -24.12 23.41
CA PHE A 462 49.81 -24.65 24.61
C PHE A 462 49.35 -26.08 24.94
N PHE A 463 48.04 -26.33 24.87
CA PHE A 463 47.47 -27.61 25.32
C PHE A 463 47.64 -28.74 24.29
N LEU A 464 47.66 -28.46 22.99
CA LEU A 464 47.78 -29.51 21.96
C LEU A 464 49.07 -30.33 22.13
N PRO A 465 50.27 -29.72 22.19
CA PRO A 465 51.50 -30.51 22.33
C PRO A 465 51.64 -31.13 23.72
N MET A 466 51.18 -30.46 24.78
CA MET A 466 51.17 -31.03 26.14
C MET A 466 50.26 -32.28 26.22
N SER A 467 49.09 -32.24 25.58
CA SER A 467 48.19 -33.39 25.50
C SER A 467 48.79 -34.55 24.71
N LEU A 468 49.55 -34.27 23.65
CA LEU A 468 50.28 -35.27 22.88
C LEU A 468 51.36 -35.94 23.73
N VAL A 469 52.18 -35.15 24.44
CA VAL A 469 53.22 -35.68 25.35
C VAL A 469 52.59 -36.53 26.44
N SER A 470 51.52 -36.04 27.08
CA SER A 470 50.79 -36.81 28.09
C SER A 470 50.17 -38.09 27.54
N SER A 471 49.69 -38.08 26.29
CA SER A 471 49.12 -39.26 25.63
C SER A 471 50.21 -40.30 25.34
N ILE A 472 51.33 -39.90 24.73
CA ILE A 472 52.46 -40.79 24.44
C ILE A 472 52.99 -41.44 25.73
N LEU A 473 53.10 -40.67 26.81
CA LEU A 473 53.54 -41.17 28.12
C LEU A 473 52.48 -41.98 28.87
N GLY A 474 51.19 -41.77 28.57
CA GLY A 474 50.06 -42.50 29.16
C GLY A 474 49.75 -43.83 28.47
N MET A 475 50.28 -44.06 27.26
CA MET A 475 50.08 -45.31 26.53
C MET A 475 50.96 -46.42 27.12
N ASN A 476 50.33 -47.53 27.55
CA ASN A 476 51.01 -48.75 28.02
C ASN A 476 51.62 -49.55 26.86
N VAL A 477 52.56 -48.94 26.15
CA VAL A 477 53.33 -49.61 25.10
C VAL A 477 54.39 -50.48 25.76
N ARG A 478 54.35 -51.79 25.50
CA ARG A 478 55.18 -52.80 26.17
C ARG A 478 56.67 -52.59 25.93
N GLU A 479 57.03 -51.99 24.80
CA GLU A 479 58.39 -51.63 24.41
C GLU A 479 58.94 -50.43 25.18
N ILE A 480 58.08 -49.50 25.61
CA ILE A 480 58.46 -48.28 26.34
C ILE A 480 58.46 -48.55 27.85
N ASN A 481 57.63 -49.48 28.31
CA ASN A 481 57.51 -49.86 29.71
C ASN A 481 57.62 -51.39 29.89
N PRO A 482 58.84 -51.98 29.77
CA PRO A 482 59.05 -53.43 29.75
C PRO A 482 58.85 -54.14 31.10
N GLY A 483 58.04 -53.59 32.01
CA GLY A 483 57.68 -54.21 33.29
C GLY A 483 58.65 -53.96 34.45
N SER A 484 59.71 -53.17 34.26
CA SER A 484 60.48 -52.59 35.36
C SER A 484 59.90 -51.21 35.70
N THR A 485 59.88 -50.86 36.99
CA THR A 485 59.41 -49.56 37.46
C THR A 485 60.03 -48.44 36.63
N PRO A 486 59.23 -47.57 35.98
CA PRO A 486 59.79 -46.53 35.12
C PRO A 486 60.72 -45.64 35.95
N CYS A 487 62.01 -45.60 35.58
CA CYS A 487 62.95 -44.68 36.20
C CYS A 487 62.48 -43.25 35.95
N LEU A 488 62.30 -42.47 37.03
CA LEU A 488 61.89 -41.06 37.05
C LEU A 488 62.59 -40.21 35.97
N TRP A 489 63.80 -40.60 35.58
CA TRP A 489 64.61 -39.99 34.52
C TRP A 489 63.91 -39.90 33.15
N HIS A 490 63.18 -40.93 32.70
CA HIS A 490 62.50 -40.88 31.40
C HIS A 490 61.40 -39.81 31.37
N PHE A 491 60.75 -39.59 32.51
CA PHE A 491 59.78 -38.52 32.67
C PHE A 491 60.44 -37.15 32.57
N VAL A 492 61.60 -36.96 33.21
CA VAL A 492 62.36 -35.71 33.16
C VAL A 492 62.87 -35.40 31.74
N VAL A 493 63.41 -36.39 31.04
CA VAL A 493 63.90 -36.21 29.66
C VAL A 493 62.74 -35.93 28.70
N GLY A 494 61.62 -36.66 28.85
CA GLY A 494 60.41 -36.42 28.06
C GLY A 494 59.81 -35.04 28.30
N SER A 495 59.74 -34.59 29.55
CA SER A 495 59.18 -33.27 29.88
C SER A 495 60.12 -32.14 29.44
N ALA A 496 61.45 -32.29 29.61
CA ALA A 496 62.43 -31.30 29.19
C ALA A 496 62.51 -31.18 27.66
N GLY A 497 62.53 -32.32 26.95
CA GLY A 497 62.51 -32.35 25.48
C GLY A 497 61.22 -31.79 24.90
N GLY A 498 60.06 -32.17 25.48
CA GLY A 498 58.76 -31.61 25.09
C GLY A 498 58.67 -30.11 25.34
N SER A 499 59.17 -29.63 26.47
CA SER A 499 59.20 -28.20 26.81
C SER A 499 60.14 -27.41 25.89
N LEU A 500 61.29 -27.97 25.53
CA LEU A 500 62.23 -27.35 24.58
C LEU A 500 61.63 -27.26 23.17
N LEU A 501 60.97 -28.32 22.70
CA LEU A 501 60.28 -28.32 21.40
C LEU A 501 59.14 -27.29 21.38
N LEU A 502 58.34 -27.23 22.45
CA LEU A 502 57.31 -26.22 22.64
C LEU A 502 57.88 -24.80 22.60
N TYR A 503 58.99 -24.56 23.30
CA TYR A 503 59.67 -23.27 23.30
C TYR A 503 60.19 -22.91 21.90
N LEU A 504 60.79 -23.86 21.19
CA LEU A 504 61.25 -23.63 19.81
C LEU A 504 60.07 -23.31 18.88
N LEU A 505 58.97 -24.07 18.93
CA LEU A 505 57.76 -23.78 18.13
C LEU A 505 57.18 -22.40 18.47
N TRP A 506 57.26 -21.98 19.73
CA TRP A 506 56.83 -20.65 20.16
C TRP A 506 57.74 -19.53 19.63
N VAL A 507 59.07 -19.69 19.73
CA VAL A 507 60.03 -18.71 19.19
C VAL A 507 59.97 -18.63 17.67
N PHE A 508 59.81 -19.77 16.99
CA PHE A 508 59.69 -19.82 15.53
C PHE A 508 58.31 -19.38 15.03
N ARG A 509 57.34 -19.14 15.91
CA ARG A 509 56.01 -18.68 15.51
C ARG A 509 56.05 -17.35 14.76
N GLU A 510 56.77 -16.34 15.27
CA GLU A 510 56.83 -15.03 14.62
C GLU A 510 57.43 -15.14 13.21
N THR A 511 58.47 -15.97 13.05
CA THR A 511 59.10 -16.19 11.74
C THR A 511 58.19 -16.96 10.78
N LEU A 512 57.42 -17.94 11.28
CA LEU A 512 56.39 -18.64 10.50
C LEU A 512 55.26 -17.72 10.07
N GLU A 513 54.75 -16.86 10.96
CA GLU A 513 53.71 -15.87 10.62
C GLU A 513 54.18 -14.90 9.54
N HIS A 514 55.43 -14.40 9.64
CA HIS A 514 56.03 -13.55 8.61
C HIS A 514 56.17 -14.26 7.26
N LEU A 515 56.55 -15.54 7.27
CA LEU A 515 56.73 -16.33 6.06
C LEU A 515 55.38 -16.63 5.39
N VAL A 516 54.38 -17.03 6.16
CA VAL A 516 53.01 -17.26 5.68
C VAL A 516 52.40 -15.98 5.11
N MET A 517 52.51 -14.85 5.82
CA MET A 517 52.04 -13.53 5.34
C MET A 517 52.74 -13.08 4.06
N SER A 518 54.01 -13.45 3.86
CA SER A 518 54.75 -13.17 2.63
C SER A 518 54.29 -14.05 1.47
N CYS A 519 54.01 -15.34 1.73
CA CYS A 519 53.43 -16.25 0.75
C CYS A 519 52.02 -15.86 0.33
N VAL A 520 51.15 -15.47 1.27
CA VAL A 520 49.78 -15.02 0.96
C VAL A 520 49.80 -13.77 0.10
N ARG A 521 50.61 -12.75 0.46
CA ARG A 521 50.77 -11.54 -0.36
C ARG A 521 51.33 -11.83 -1.75
N TYR A 522 52.17 -12.85 -1.89
CA TYR A 522 52.68 -13.28 -3.19
C TYR A 522 51.58 -13.94 -4.04
N LEU A 523 50.71 -14.75 -3.44
CA LEU A 523 49.58 -15.39 -4.13
C LEU A 523 48.53 -14.37 -4.58
N ASP A 524 48.20 -13.39 -3.74
CA ASP A 524 47.20 -12.35 -4.05
C ASP A 524 47.64 -11.49 -5.26
N LYS A 525 48.91 -11.06 -5.26
CA LYS A 525 49.53 -10.38 -6.42
C LYS A 525 49.54 -11.19 -7.71
N ARG A 526 49.44 -12.51 -7.62
CA ARG A 526 49.40 -13.40 -8.78
C ARG A 526 47.97 -13.59 -9.30
N GLN A 527 46.96 -13.33 -8.48
CA GLN A 527 45.56 -13.48 -8.85
C GLN A 527 44.99 -12.21 -9.52
N ASP A 528 45.57 -11.05 -9.24
CA ASP A 528 45.29 -9.78 -9.92
C ASP A 528 45.98 -9.61 -11.28
N ARG A 529 46.86 -10.56 -11.67
CA ARG A 529 47.54 -10.60 -12.97
C ARG A 529 46.97 -11.72 -13.83
#